data_AF-A0A537TW52-F1
#
_entry.id   AF-A0A537TW52-F1
#
_cell.length_a   1.000
_cell.length_b   1.000
_cell.length_c   1.000
_cell.angle_alpha   90.00
_cell.angle_beta   90.00
_cell.angle_gamma   90.00
#
_symmetry.space_group_name_H-M   'P 1'
#
loop_
_entity.id
_entity.type
_entity.pdbx_description
1 polymer ?
#
loop_
_entity_poly.entity_id
_entity_poly.type
_entity_poly.pdbx_seq_one_letter_code
_entity_poly.pdbx_strand_id
1 'polypeptide(L)'
;MSRAELPLVGAGGEPVDLWRTIASHGLVELPPMRVNEQTRTLEATLPLPGAPPRTVRVRGAGTDHAAVEILGPAGGARMRDRVLDVVRHVLRLDEDLSPFYAVAAADPELSWAAHGAGRLIRSPSVFEDVVKTLCTTNCAWSATERMVAALVSNLGEPAVGSRAEDAPYGRAFPTAEAMASPDDDFYRDVVRAGYRGT
;
A
#
# COMPACT_ATOMS: atom_id res chain seq x y z
N MET A 1 12.63 -16.02 3.44
CA MET A 1 11.94 -14.89 4.10
C MET A 1 12.91 -14.22 5.04
N SER A 2 12.80 -12.91 5.22
CA SER A 2 13.63 -12.12 6.15
C SER A 2 12.76 -11.14 6.93
N ARG A 3 13.14 -10.81 8.16
CA ARG A 3 12.39 -9.89 9.03
C ARG A 3 13.20 -8.63 9.31
N ALA A 4 12.50 -7.51 9.44
CA ALA A 4 13.01 -6.24 9.90
C ALA A 4 12.02 -5.60 10.88
N GLU A 5 12.50 -4.59 11.61
CA GLU A 5 11.67 -3.76 12.48
C GLU A 5 11.69 -2.32 11.97
N LEU A 6 10.55 -1.64 12.10
CA LEU A 6 10.34 -0.27 11.66
C LEU A 6 9.74 0.53 12.82
N PRO A 7 10.40 1.58 13.32
CA PRO A 7 9.83 2.46 14.34
C PRO A 7 8.54 3.13 13.85
N LEU A 8 7.52 3.16 14.70
CA LEU A 8 6.22 3.79 14.47
C LEU A 8 6.23 5.24 14.97
N VAL A 9 7.06 6.04 14.31
CA VAL A 9 7.23 7.47 14.59
C VAL A 9 7.20 8.23 13.27
N GLY A 10 6.46 9.33 13.22
CA GLY A 10 6.45 10.23 12.08
C GLY A 10 7.74 11.05 11.97
N ALA A 11 7.93 11.74 10.85
CA ALA A 11 9.14 12.53 10.61
C ALA A 11 9.32 13.70 11.62
N GLY A 12 8.22 14.17 12.23
CA GLY A 12 8.24 15.20 13.29
C GLY A 12 8.37 14.64 14.71
N GLY A 13 8.54 13.32 14.89
CA GLY A 13 8.63 12.67 16.20
C GLY A 13 7.28 12.28 16.83
N GLU A 14 6.18 12.53 16.14
CA GLU A 14 4.82 12.23 16.59
C GLU A 14 4.53 10.71 16.59
N PRO A 15 3.75 10.21 17.56
CA PRO A 15 3.46 8.78 17.67
C PRO A 15 2.59 8.30 16.51
N VAL A 16 2.69 7.02 16.18
CA VAL A 16 1.85 6.38 15.15
C VAL A 16 1.24 5.08 15.69
N ASP A 17 -0.09 4.99 15.65
CA ASP A 17 -0.80 3.73 15.84
C ASP A 17 -0.91 3.03 14.49
N LEU A 18 -0.22 1.89 14.36
CA LEU A 18 -0.18 1.14 13.11
C LEU A 18 -1.57 0.68 12.68
N TRP A 19 -2.41 0.19 13.61
CA TRP A 19 -3.70 -0.37 13.23
C TRP A 19 -4.67 0.73 12.79
N ARG A 20 -4.68 1.88 13.45
CA ARG A 20 -5.45 3.05 13.01
C ARG A 20 -5.00 3.56 11.65
N THR A 21 -3.70 3.44 11.35
CA THR A 21 -3.14 3.80 10.03
C THR A 21 -3.58 2.79 8.96
N ILE A 22 -3.52 1.49 9.25
CA ILE A 22 -3.96 0.41 8.33
C ILE A 22 -5.47 0.49 8.07
N ALA A 23 -6.29 0.60 9.12
CA ALA A 23 -7.75 0.61 9.03
C ALA A 23 -8.32 2.02 8.71
N SER A 24 -7.58 2.83 7.94
CA SER A 24 -7.92 4.25 7.74
C SER A 24 -8.97 4.49 6.65
N HIS A 25 -8.99 3.70 5.58
CA HIS A 25 -9.89 3.88 4.43
C HIS A 25 -9.84 2.66 3.49
N GLY A 26 -10.82 2.52 2.57
CA GLY A 26 -10.96 1.31 1.74
C GLY A 26 -9.91 1.09 0.63
N LEU A 27 -9.13 2.09 0.20
CA LEU A 27 -8.13 1.87 -0.88
C LEU A 27 -6.98 0.95 -0.46
N VAL A 28 -6.73 0.82 0.86
CA VAL A 28 -5.77 -0.14 1.44
C VAL A 28 -6.17 -1.61 1.21
N GLU A 29 -7.43 -1.85 0.84
CA GLU A 29 -7.97 -3.19 0.55
C GLU A 29 -7.95 -3.52 -0.95
N LEU A 30 -7.51 -2.58 -1.79
CA LEU A 30 -7.37 -2.81 -3.23
C LEU A 30 -5.98 -3.36 -3.55
N PRO A 31 -5.88 -4.35 -4.47
CA PRO A 31 -4.60 -4.88 -4.91
C PRO A 31 -3.62 -3.78 -5.36
N PRO A 32 -2.31 -3.95 -5.12
CA PRO A 32 -1.65 -5.13 -4.58
C PRO A 32 -1.60 -5.19 -3.04
N MET A 33 -2.48 -4.44 -2.37
CA MET A 33 -2.62 -4.45 -0.91
C MET A 33 -3.84 -5.28 -0.47
N ARG A 34 -3.76 -5.86 0.72
CA ARG A 34 -4.89 -6.44 1.43
C ARG A 34 -4.69 -6.38 2.93
N VAL A 35 -5.79 -6.22 3.66
CA VAL A 35 -5.79 -6.19 5.12
C VAL A 35 -6.40 -7.47 5.66
N ASN A 36 -5.75 -8.07 6.66
CA ASN A 36 -6.34 -9.11 7.48
C ASN A 36 -6.66 -8.50 8.85
N GLU A 37 -7.94 -8.21 9.11
CA GLU A 37 -8.38 -7.57 10.34
C GLU A 37 -8.18 -8.44 11.59
N GLN A 38 -8.38 -9.76 11.46
CA GLN A 38 -8.25 -10.70 12.57
C GLN A 38 -6.83 -10.71 13.13
N THR A 39 -5.84 -10.62 12.24
CA THR A 39 -4.41 -10.61 12.58
C THR A 39 -3.81 -9.20 12.55
N ARG A 40 -4.63 -8.16 12.29
CA ARG A 40 -4.22 -6.76 12.13
C ARG A 40 -2.95 -6.60 11.27
N THR A 41 -2.96 -7.24 10.11
CA THR A 41 -1.80 -7.32 9.22
C THR A 41 -2.12 -6.70 7.87
N LEU A 42 -1.23 -5.83 7.38
CA LEU A 42 -1.21 -5.37 5.99
C LEU A 42 -0.29 -6.28 5.19
N GLU A 43 -0.78 -6.87 4.12
CA GLU A 43 0.07 -7.50 3.09
C GLU A 43 0.08 -6.60 1.85
N ALA A 44 1.26 -6.34 1.30
CA ALA A 44 1.43 -5.47 0.14
C ALA A 44 2.55 -5.99 -0.76
N THR A 45 2.34 -5.99 -2.07
CA THR A 45 3.45 -6.16 -3.03
C THR A 45 3.96 -4.81 -3.52
N LEU A 46 5.21 -4.52 -3.15
CA LEU A 46 5.81 -3.21 -3.30
C LEU A 46 6.78 -3.20 -4.51
N PRO A 47 6.64 -2.24 -5.45
CA PRO A 47 7.67 -1.99 -6.44
C PRO A 47 8.92 -1.42 -5.74
N LEU A 48 10.12 -1.78 -6.24
CA LEU A 48 11.38 -1.33 -5.66
C LEU A 48 12.24 -0.64 -6.73
N PRO A 49 12.76 0.57 -6.49
CA PRO A 49 13.62 1.26 -7.45
C PRO A 49 14.87 0.43 -7.79
N GLY A 50 15.02 0.07 -9.06
CA GLY A 50 16.15 -0.71 -9.57
C GLY A 50 16.25 -2.12 -8.95
N ALA A 51 15.13 -2.74 -8.59
CA ALA A 51 15.05 -4.14 -8.20
C ALA A 51 13.65 -4.71 -8.45
N PRO A 52 13.50 -6.04 -8.60
CA PRO A 52 12.18 -6.65 -8.73
C PRO A 52 11.31 -6.43 -7.48
N PRO A 53 9.97 -6.40 -7.63
CA PRO A 53 9.05 -6.19 -6.51
C PRO A 53 9.16 -7.22 -5.39
N ARG A 54 8.72 -6.83 -4.19
CA ARG A 54 8.67 -7.71 -3.01
C ARG A 54 7.33 -7.62 -2.32
N THR A 55 6.77 -8.79 -2.00
CA THR A 55 5.65 -8.89 -1.07
C THR A 55 6.14 -8.78 0.36
N VAL A 56 5.47 -7.95 1.15
CA VAL A 56 5.71 -7.78 2.58
C VAL A 56 4.45 -8.01 3.39
N ARG A 57 4.62 -8.44 4.65
CA ARG A 57 3.59 -8.39 5.68
C ARG A 57 4.03 -7.45 6.79
N VAL A 58 3.18 -6.51 7.15
CA VAL A 58 3.42 -5.49 8.16
C VAL A 58 2.39 -5.68 9.28
N ARG A 59 2.89 -5.86 10.51
CA ARG A 59 2.05 -6.00 11.72
C ARG A 59 2.71 -5.33 12.92
N GLY A 60 1.95 -5.04 13.95
CA GLY A 60 2.47 -4.45 15.19
C GLY A 60 3.46 -5.39 15.89
N ALA A 61 4.53 -4.83 16.44
CA ALA A 61 5.52 -5.51 17.27
C ALA A 61 5.77 -4.67 18.53
N GLY A 62 4.81 -4.73 19.47
CA GLY A 62 4.74 -3.78 20.58
C GLY A 62 3.94 -2.53 20.20
N THR A 63 4.15 -1.44 20.94
CA THR A 63 3.41 -0.18 20.77
C THR A 63 4.10 0.82 19.86
N ASP A 64 5.41 0.70 19.66
CA ASP A 64 6.29 1.68 19.04
C ASP A 64 7.04 1.14 17.81
N HIS A 65 6.85 -0.13 17.46
CA HIS A 65 7.48 -0.77 16.30
C HIS A 65 6.48 -1.60 15.49
N ALA A 66 6.72 -1.66 14.18
CA ALA A 66 6.14 -2.64 13.27
C ALA A 66 7.17 -3.71 12.91
N ALA A 67 6.74 -4.97 12.86
CA ALA A 67 7.48 -6.04 12.22
C ALA A 67 7.16 -6.05 10.72
N VAL A 68 8.20 -5.99 9.89
CA VAL A 68 8.13 -6.11 8.43
C VAL A 68 8.72 -7.46 8.03
N GLU A 69 7.86 -8.37 7.60
CA GLU A 69 8.25 -9.67 7.06
C GLU A 69 8.31 -9.57 5.53
N ILE A 70 9.49 -9.83 4.95
CA ILE A 70 9.71 -9.77 3.51
C ILE A 70 9.66 -11.21 2.95
N LEU A 71 8.66 -11.46 2.09
CA LEU A 71 8.41 -12.78 1.52
C LEU A 71 9.38 -13.10 0.37
N GLY A 72 9.46 -14.38 0.03
CA GLY A 72 10.41 -14.91 -0.95
C GLY A 72 11.82 -15.17 -0.39
N PRO A 73 12.82 -15.40 -1.27
CA PRO A 73 14.21 -15.59 -0.90
C PRO A 73 14.76 -14.42 -0.08
N ALA A 74 15.69 -14.71 0.85
CA ALA A 74 16.32 -13.67 1.66
C ALA A 74 17.14 -12.73 0.76
N GLY A 75 16.99 -11.42 0.96
CA GLY A 75 17.81 -10.40 0.30
C GLY A 75 18.93 -9.91 1.20
N GLY A 76 19.91 -9.20 0.62
CA GLY A 76 20.94 -8.49 1.39
C GLY A 76 20.41 -7.23 2.09
N ALA A 77 21.26 -6.60 2.92
CA ALA A 77 20.91 -5.39 3.68
C ALA A 77 20.32 -4.27 2.81
N ARG A 78 20.96 -3.94 1.68
CA ARG A 78 20.48 -2.91 0.75
C ARG A 78 19.05 -3.14 0.24
N MET A 79 18.67 -4.40 0.02
CA MET A 79 17.31 -4.76 -0.41
C MET A 79 16.31 -4.54 0.73
N ARG A 80 16.67 -4.97 1.94
CA ARG A 80 15.87 -4.72 3.14
C ARG A 80 15.67 -3.22 3.38
N ASP A 81 16.71 -2.42 3.23
CA ASP A 81 16.64 -0.96 3.45
C ASP A 81 15.69 -0.30 2.43
N ARG A 82 15.78 -0.67 1.14
CA ARG A 82 14.83 -0.21 0.11
C ARG A 82 13.37 -0.58 0.44
N VAL A 83 13.14 -1.80 0.93
CA VAL A 83 11.80 -2.23 1.34
C VAL A 83 11.30 -1.38 2.51
N LEU A 84 12.14 -1.16 3.53
CA LEU A 84 11.77 -0.32 4.68
C LEU A 84 11.48 1.12 4.28
N ASP A 85 12.22 1.68 3.33
CA ASP A 85 11.96 3.03 2.80
C ASP A 85 10.59 3.12 2.12
N VAL A 86 10.22 2.12 1.29
CA VAL A 86 8.89 2.09 0.67
C VAL A 86 7.79 1.84 1.71
N VAL A 87 8.00 0.96 2.69
CA VAL A 87 7.02 0.75 3.78
C VAL A 87 6.84 2.04 4.60
N ARG A 88 7.92 2.79 4.87
CA ARG A 88 7.86 4.10 5.55
C ARG A 88 6.98 5.08 4.78
N HIS A 89 7.14 5.12 3.46
CA HIS A 89 6.32 5.97 2.57
C HIS A 89 4.84 5.54 2.54
N VAL A 90 4.57 4.24 2.38
CA VAL A 90 3.20 3.67 2.35
C VAL A 90 2.45 3.96 3.66
N LEU A 91 3.13 3.81 4.80
CA LEU A 91 2.60 4.15 6.12
C LEU A 91 2.62 5.65 6.42
N ARG A 92 3.10 6.48 5.47
CA ARG A 92 3.19 7.94 5.57
C ARG A 92 3.98 8.40 6.81
N LEU A 93 5.02 7.66 7.18
CA LEU A 93 5.91 7.99 8.30
C LEU A 93 6.99 9.00 7.91
N ASP A 94 7.18 9.23 6.60
CA ASP A 94 8.10 10.20 6.01
C ASP A 94 7.54 11.64 6.00
N GLU A 95 6.30 11.83 6.46
CA GLU A 95 5.68 13.15 6.55
C GLU A 95 5.57 13.63 7.99
N ASP A 96 6.00 14.88 8.20
CA ASP A 96 5.86 15.60 9.46
C ASP A 96 4.43 16.11 9.61
N LEU A 97 3.67 15.43 10.46
CA LEU A 97 2.33 15.82 10.88
C LEU A 97 2.32 16.40 12.29
N SER A 98 3.49 16.71 12.88
CA SER A 98 3.57 17.29 14.23
C SER A 98 2.72 18.58 14.38
N PRO A 99 2.55 19.47 13.36
CA PRO A 99 1.65 20.61 13.49
C PRO A 99 0.17 20.19 13.60
N PHE A 100 -0.25 19.16 12.86
CA PHE A 100 -1.62 18.62 12.96
C PHE A 100 -1.87 18.03 14.36
N TYR A 101 -0.91 17.27 14.89
CA TYR A 101 -1.03 16.65 16.21
C TYR A 101 -1.05 17.70 17.33
N ALA A 102 -0.28 18.78 17.20
CA ALA A 102 -0.30 19.90 18.16
C ALA A 102 -1.68 20.59 18.20
N VAL A 103 -2.31 20.79 17.05
CA VAL A 103 -3.68 21.35 16.97
C VAL A 103 -4.70 20.36 17.54
N ALA A 104 -4.63 19.09 17.14
CA ALA A 104 -5.57 18.07 17.62
C ALA A 104 -5.50 17.89 19.15
N ALA A 105 -4.30 17.94 19.74
CA ALA A 105 -4.10 17.81 21.19
C ALA A 105 -4.75 18.94 22.01
N ALA A 106 -4.88 20.15 21.43
CA ALA A 106 -5.51 21.29 22.08
C ALA A 106 -7.05 21.27 21.99
N ASP A 107 -7.61 20.44 21.12
CA ASP A 107 -9.05 20.31 20.91
C ASP A 107 -9.61 19.15 21.77
N PRO A 108 -10.56 19.41 22.69
CA PRO A 108 -11.11 18.36 23.57
C PRO A 108 -11.75 17.18 22.81
N GLU A 109 -12.40 17.42 21.68
CA GLU A 109 -13.08 16.39 20.89
C GLU A 109 -12.11 15.60 20.00
N LEU A 110 -10.98 16.21 19.61
CA LEU A 110 -10.00 15.60 18.70
C LEU A 110 -8.70 15.15 19.38
N SER A 111 -8.50 15.44 20.66
CA SER A 111 -7.27 15.10 21.42
C SER A 111 -6.92 13.61 21.40
N TRP A 112 -7.90 12.73 21.21
CA TRP A 112 -7.66 11.29 21.03
C TRP A 112 -6.81 10.98 19.78
N ALA A 113 -6.87 11.82 18.74
CA ALA A 113 -6.12 11.63 17.50
C ALA A 113 -4.61 11.87 17.69
N ALA A 114 -4.23 12.75 18.63
CA ALA A 114 -2.84 12.98 18.98
C ALA A 114 -2.14 11.72 19.54
N HIS A 115 -2.90 10.70 19.94
CA HIS A 115 -2.40 9.38 20.34
C HIS A 115 -2.17 8.44 19.15
N GLY A 116 -1.66 8.98 18.04
CA GLY A 116 -1.23 8.19 16.88
C GLY A 116 -2.29 7.92 15.81
N ALA A 117 -3.38 8.68 15.76
CA ALA A 117 -4.36 8.63 14.66
C ALA A 117 -4.19 9.80 13.67
N GLY A 118 -4.84 9.72 12.50
CA GLY A 118 -4.91 10.82 11.53
C GLY A 118 -4.04 10.64 10.29
N ARG A 119 -3.28 9.53 10.19
CA ARG A 119 -2.59 9.15 8.95
C ARG A 119 -3.50 8.33 8.06
N LEU A 120 -3.36 8.58 6.76
CA LEU A 120 -3.93 7.77 5.70
C LEU A 120 -2.78 7.05 4.99
N ILE A 121 -2.91 5.74 4.79
CA ILE A 121 -1.99 4.98 3.96
C ILE A 121 -1.98 5.52 2.55
N ARG A 122 -0.80 5.47 1.92
CA ARG A 122 -0.57 5.81 0.52
C ARG A 122 -0.27 4.56 -0.28
N SER A 123 -0.56 4.61 -1.58
CA SER A 123 0.08 3.68 -2.50
C SER A 123 1.59 3.99 -2.63
N PRO A 124 2.43 3.03 -3.03
CA PRO A 124 3.86 3.26 -3.29
C PRO A 124 4.18 4.33 -4.34
N SER A 125 3.19 4.76 -5.14
CA SER A 125 3.35 5.82 -6.14
C SER A 125 2.07 6.64 -6.31
N VAL A 126 2.23 7.91 -6.69
CA VAL A 126 1.11 8.80 -7.06
C VAL A 126 0.32 8.24 -8.24
N PHE A 127 1.00 7.58 -9.19
CA PHE A 127 0.35 6.98 -10.35
C PHE A 127 -0.68 5.91 -9.93
N GLU A 128 -0.30 5.04 -9.00
CA GLU A 128 -1.21 4.04 -8.46
C GLU A 128 -2.44 4.68 -7.77
N ASP A 129 -2.23 5.71 -6.95
CA ASP A 129 -3.33 6.43 -6.30
C ASP A 129 -4.27 7.07 -7.32
N VAL A 130 -3.74 7.69 -8.38
CA VAL A 130 -4.53 8.30 -9.46
C VAL A 130 -5.36 7.24 -10.18
N VAL A 131 -4.75 6.12 -10.59
CA VAL A 131 -5.47 5.08 -11.32
C VAL A 131 -6.53 4.42 -10.45
N LYS A 132 -6.22 4.09 -9.20
CA LYS A 132 -7.22 3.57 -8.24
C LYS A 132 -8.37 4.55 -8.05
N THR A 133 -8.08 5.86 -7.96
CA THR A 133 -9.12 6.90 -7.87
C THR A 133 -9.97 6.97 -9.14
N LEU A 134 -9.40 6.84 -10.32
CA LEU A 134 -10.18 6.78 -11.56
C LEU A 134 -11.14 5.59 -11.54
N CYS A 135 -10.67 4.42 -11.08
CA CYS A 135 -11.49 3.22 -10.97
C CYS A 135 -12.69 3.37 -10.00
N THR A 136 -12.66 4.29 -9.03
CA THR A 136 -13.77 4.46 -8.07
C THR A 136 -14.89 5.36 -8.57
N THR A 137 -14.66 6.15 -9.61
CA THR A 137 -15.65 7.10 -10.12
C THR A 137 -16.93 6.38 -10.56
N ASN A 138 -18.13 6.90 -10.29
CA ASN A 138 -19.41 6.45 -10.89
C ASN A 138 -19.62 4.92 -11.03
N CYS A 139 -19.21 4.12 -10.05
CA CYS A 139 -19.40 2.68 -10.06
C CYS A 139 -19.60 2.14 -8.64
N ALA A 140 -20.09 0.91 -8.53
CA ALA A 140 -20.13 0.22 -7.24
C ALA A 140 -18.70 -0.20 -6.84
N TRP A 141 -18.43 -0.26 -5.53
CA TRP A 141 -17.12 -0.67 -5.00
C TRP A 141 -16.62 -2.01 -5.59
N SER A 142 -17.51 -2.99 -5.76
CA SER A 142 -17.13 -4.27 -6.36
C SER A 142 -16.60 -4.14 -7.80
N ALA A 143 -17.04 -3.12 -8.54
CA ALA A 143 -16.48 -2.83 -9.86
C ALA A 143 -15.06 -2.25 -9.74
N THR A 144 -14.80 -1.36 -8.78
CA THR A 144 -13.45 -0.89 -8.44
C THR A 144 -12.51 -2.05 -8.15
N GLU A 145 -12.91 -2.96 -7.25
CA GLU A 145 -12.12 -4.13 -6.88
C GLU A 145 -11.77 -4.99 -8.10
N ARG A 146 -12.77 -5.29 -8.96
CA ARG A 146 -12.55 -6.06 -10.19
C ARG A 146 -11.60 -5.37 -11.17
N MET A 147 -11.78 -4.06 -11.40
CA MET A 147 -10.91 -3.30 -12.31
C MET A 147 -9.46 -3.30 -11.82
N VAL A 148 -9.24 -2.97 -10.55
CA VAL A 148 -7.89 -2.93 -9.97
C VAL A 148 -7.26 -4.31 -9.94
N ALA A 149 -8.02 -5.35 -9.57
CA ALA A 149 -7.53 -6.74 -9.62
C ALA A 149 -7.14 -7.16 -11.05
N ALA A 150 -7.92 -6.77 -12.07
CA ALA A 150 -7.61 -7.07 -13.47
C ALA A 150 -6.33 -6.36 -13.94
N LEU A 151 -6.17 -5.07 -13.62
CA LEU A 151 -4.96 -4.32 -13.93
C LEU A 151 -3.72 -4.97 -13.31
N VAL A 152 -3.76 -5.25 -12.01
CA VAL A 152 -2.63 -5.83 -11.28
C VAL A 152 -2.33 -7.25 -11.77
N SER A 153 -3.35 -8.10 -11.99
CA SER A 153 -3.16 -9.49 -12.43
C SER A 153 -2.53 -9.60 -13.80
N ASN A 154 -2.91 -8.73 -14.74
CA ASN A 154 -2.49 -8.82 -16.14
C ASN A 154 -1.22 -8.00 -16.44
N LEU A 155 -1.06 -6.84 -15.81
CA LEU A 155 0.01 -5.88 -16.16
C LEU A 155 1.06 -5.69 -15.05
N GLY A 156 0.76 -6.08 -13.81
CA GLY A 156 1.68 -5.92 -12.69
C GLY A 156 2.93 -6.78 -12.83
N GLU A 157 4.10 -6.34 -12.35
CA GLU A 157 5.30 -7.18 -12.32
C GLU A 157 5.22 -8.20 -11.16
N PRO A 158 5.51 -9.50 -11.36
CA PRO A 158 5.50 -10.49 -10.28
C PRO A 158 6.56 -10.19 -9.21
N ALA A 159 6.22 -10.34 -7.94
CA ALA A 159 7.19 -10.27 -6.86
C ALA A 159 8.15 -11.45 -6.87
N VAL A 160 9.37 -11.24 -6.38
CA VAL A 160 10.35 -12.32 -6.21
C VAL A 160 9.78 -13.44 -5.32
N GLY A 161 9.65 -14.63 -5.88
CA GLY A 161 9.13 -15.82 -5.19
C GLY A 161 7.61 -15.96 -5.19
N SER A 162 6.89 -15.04 -5.84
CA SER A 162 5.46 -15.20 -6.15
C SER A 162 5.25 -16.21 -7.28
N ARG A 163 4.05 -16.78 -7.32
CA ARG A 163 3.56 -17.64 -8.39
C ARG A 163 2.37 -17.01 -9.10
N ALA A 164 1.94 -17.58 -10.21
CA ALA A 164 0.82 -17.05 -10.97
C ALA A 164 -0.49 -17.05 -10.16
N GLU A 165 -0.71 -18.05 -9.32
CA GLU A 165 -1.88 -18.16 -8.44
C GLU A 165 -1.92 -17.11 -7.32
N ASP A 166 -0.81 -16.43 -7.03
CA ASP A 166 -0.77 -15.38 -6.02
C ASP A 166 -1.36 -14.06 -6.54
N ALA A 167 -1.64 -13.94 -7.84
CA ALA A 167 -2.26 -12.76 -8.43
C ALA A 167 -3.68 -12.53 -7.85
N PRO A 168 -4.08 -11.27 -7.61
CA PRO A 168 -3.33 -10.04 -7.90
C PRO A 168 -2.27 -9.70 -6.83
N TYR A 169 -2.35 -10.28 -5.64
CA TYR A 169 -1.56 -9.84 -4.47
C TYR A 169 -0.06 -10.17 -4.53
N GLY A 170 0.34 -11.13 -5.36
CA GLY A 170 1.75 -11.47 -5.64
C GLY A 170 2.41 -10.60 -6.70
N ARG A 171 1.74 -9.59 -7.23
CA ARG A 171 2.25 -8.69 -8.29
C ARG A 171 2.22 -7.25 -7.81
N ALA A 172 3.18 -6.43 -8.21
CA ALA A 172 3.13 -4.99 -7.94
C ALA A 172 2.04 -4.33 -8.79
N PHE A 173 1.64 -3.12 -8.41
CA PHE A 173 0.81 -2.30 -9.28
C PHE A 173 1.56 -2.03 -10.60
N PRO A 174 0.89 -2.06 -11.77
CA PRO A 174 1.55 -1.84 -13.05
C PRO A 174 2.15 -0.44 -13.15
N THR A 175 3.26 -0.32 -13.86
CA THR A 175 3.84 1.00 -14.18
C THR A 175 2.99 1.70 -15.25
N ALA A 176 3.21 3.01 -15.42
CA ALA A 176 2.56 3.77 -16.48
C ALA A 176 2.86 3.20 -17.87
N GLU A 177 4.09 2.74 -18.10
CA GLU A 177 4.52 2.12 -19.36
C GLU A 177 3.82 0.77 -19.58
N ALA A 178 3.67 -0.04 -18.54
CA ALA A 178 2.93 -1.31 -18.62
C ALA A 178 1.45 -1.08 -18.92
N MET A 179 0.85 -0.01 -18.37
CA MET A 179 -0.51 0.41 -18.69
C MET A 179 -0.62 1.02 -20.10
N ALA A 180 0.42 1.65 -20.64
CA ALA A 180 0.37 2.19 -22.01
C ALA A 180 0.56 1.12 -23.10
N SER A 181 0.99 -0.09 -22.74
CA SER A 181 1.28 -1.16 -23.69
C SER A 181 0.06 -1.86 -24.32
N PRO A 182 -1.03 -2.19 -23.61
CA PRO A 182 -2.21 -2.81 -24.21
C PRO A 182 -3.05 -1.80 -25.02
N ASP A 183 -3.92 -2.32 -25.88
CA ASP A 183 -4.89 -1.54 -26.65
C ASP A 183 -6.19 -1.27 -25.86
N ASP A 184 -7.08 -0.48 -26.44
CA ASP A 184 -8.38 -0.14 -25.84
C ASP A 184 -9.26 -1.38 -25.60
N ASP A 185 -9.06 -2.44 -26.40
CA ASP A 185 -9.80 -3.71 -26.27
C ASP A 185 -9.50 -4.37 -24.91
N PHE A 186 -8.26 -4.33 -24.44
CA PHE A 186 -7.92 -4.79 -23.09
C PHE A 186 -8.70 -4.03 -22.01
N TYR A 187 -8.76 -2.71 -22.10
CA TYR A 187 -9.43 -1.88 -21.10
C TYR A 187 -10.95 -2.07 -21.13
N ARG A 188 -11.52 -2.30 -22.32
CA ARG A 188 -12.95 -2.55 -22.50
C ARG A 188 -13.35 -3.97 -22.08
N ASP A 189 -12.59 -4.98 -22.47
CA ASP A 189 -13.03 -6.38 -22.41
C ASP A 189 -12.46 -7.14 -21.19
N VAL A 190 -11.20 -6.85 -20.82
CA VAL A 190 -10.50 -7.49 -19.68
C VAL A 190 -10.69 -6.70 -18.40
N VAL A 191 -10.29 -5.43 -18.39
CA VAL A 191 -10.43 -4.56 -17.21
C VAL A 191 -11.90 -4.19 -17.00
N ARG A 192 -12.65 -4.05 -18.09
CA ARG A 192 -14.04 -3.55 -18.11
C ARG A 192 -14.15 -2.18 -17.46
N ALA A 193 -13.24 -1.29 -17.86
CA ALA A 193 -13.08 0.05 -17.31
C ALA A 193 -14.22 1.02 -17.68
N GLY A 194 -15.13 0.63 -18.59
CA GLY A 194 -16.17 1.51 -19.11
C GLY A 194 -15.56 2.72 -19.81
N TYR A 195 -16.15 3.91 -19.64
CA TYR A 195 -15.67 5.16 -20.22
C TYR A 195 -14.26 5.60 -19.76
N ARG A 196 -13.67 4.92 -18.77
CA ARG A 196 -12.33 5.24 -18.24
C ARG A 196 -11.20 4.61 -19.08
N GLY A 197 -11.56 3.66 -19.94
CA GLY A 197 -10.63 2.91 -20.78
C GLY A 197 -10.56 3.43 -22.22
N THR A 198 -11.08 4.63 -22.49
CA THR A 198 -11.24 5.24 -23.81
C THR A 198 -10.73 6.67 -23.80
#